data_AF-A0A1F6D8G4-F1
#
_entry.id   AF-A0A1F6D8G4-F1
#
_cell.length_a   1.000
_cell.length_b   1.000
_cell.length_c   1.000
_cell.angle_alpha   90.00
_cell.angle_beta   90.00
_cell.angle_gamma   90.00
#
_symmetry.space_group_name_H-M   'P 1'
#
loop_
_entity.id
_entity.type
_entity.pdbx_description
1 polymer ?
#
loop_
_entity_poly.entity_id
_entity_poly.type
_entity_poly.pdbx_seq_one_letter_code
_entity_poly.pdbx_strand_id
1 'polypeptide(L)'
;MKVLHLLRKLGMGIAIVILAIIAVPMIQIALGYHFQPGWEVARNLVERGNSVRECEKVRVMPWNMIGPTESQQRGMCIYEYAKLTKDPSACELLMPSEYGWSCVGGAQEKEPCSFGTYANPTVNGNGIIATLQECIDGPQNKRLNSCCLIAKIKYTDEENNCDMFRDKLVFLDQCHHEMAIKKKDGGECSFILSRNIRTACEVQTRALMLQ
;
A
#
# COMPACT_ATOMS: atom_id res chain seq x y z
N MET A 1 60.47 22.19 9.83
CA MET A 1 59.64 21.76 10.98
C MET A 1 58.14 21.99 10.83
N LYS A 2 57.67 23.14 10.29
CA LYS A 2 56.21 23.42 10.14
C LYS A 2 55.43 22.42 9.27
N VAL A 3 56.04 21.88 8.21
CA VAL A 3 55.41 20.92 7.29
C VAL A 3 55.08 19.58 7.96
N LEU A 4 55.96 19.08 8.85
CA LEU A 4 55.73 17.80 9.56
C LEU A 4 54.55 17.89 10.55
N HIS A 5 54.39 19.03 11.23
CA HIS A 5 53.23 19.28 12.09
C HIS A 5 51.91 19.37 11.31
N LEU A 6 51.94 19.95 10.11
CA LEU A 6 50.78 20.00 9.21
C LEU A 6 50.39 18.60 8.73
N LEU A 7 51.35 17.79 8.29
CA LEU A 7 51.09 16.40 7.86
C LEU A 7 50.53 15.53 9.00
N ARG A 8 51.05 15.68 10.23
CA ARG A 8 50.54 14.95 11.40
C ARG A 8 49.11 15.35 11.77
N LYS A 9 48.75 16.64 11.67
CA LYS A 9 47.38 17.10 11.89
C LYS A 9 46.43 16.61 10.79
N LEU A 10 46.88 16.61 9.54
CA LEU A 10 46.10 16.12 8.40
C LEU A 10 45.82 14.61 8.52
N GLY A 11 46.84 13.81 8.83
CA GLY A 11 46.71 12.36 9.03
C GLY A 11 45.78 12.01 10.20
N MET A 12 45.87 12.74 11.31
CA MET A 12 44.96 12.55 12.46
C MET A 12 43.51 12.89 12.10
N GLY A 13 43.28 13.97 11.34
CA GLY A 13 41.95 14.33 10.85
C GLY A 13 41.34 13.24 9.98
N ILE A 14 42.10 12.71 9.02
CA ILE A 14 41.65 11.61 8.15
C ILE A 14 41.33 10.35 8.97
N ALA A 15 42.18 9.98 9.94
CA ALA A 15 41.94 8.82 10.80
C ALA A 15 40.64 8.96 11.63
N ILE A 16 40.34 10.15 12.16
CA ILE A 16 39.10 10.42 12.89
C ILE A 16 37.88 10.27 11.97
N VAL A 17 37.95 10.79 10.74
CA VAL A 17 36.86 10.68 9.76
C VAL A 17 36.59 9.21 9.40
N ILE A 18 37.65 8.43 9.12
CA ILE A 18 37.51 7.00 8.81
C ILE A 18 36.88 6.25 9.99
N LEU A 19 37.34 6.52 11.22
CA LEU A 19 36.82 5.88 12.42
C LEU A 19 35.35 6.24 12.66
N ALA A 20 34.95 7.49 12.41
CA ALA A 20 33.55 7.92 12.48
C ALA A 20 32.67 7.20 11.44
N ILE A 21 33.15 7.02 10.21
CA ILE A 21 32.42 6.31 9.13
C ILE A 21 32.12 4.85 9.52
N ILE A 22 32.98 4.21 10.30
CA ILE A 22 32.79 2.82 10.74
C ILE A 22 31.98 2.75 12.04
N ALA A 23 32.27 3.63 13.01
CA ALA A 23 31.65 3.60 14.32
C ALA A 23 30.16 3.97 14.29
N VAL A 24 29.76 4.96 13.47
CA VAL A 24 28.38 5.44 13.42
C VAL A 24 27.40 4.34 12.95
N PRO A 25 27.64 3.61 11.85
CA PRO A 25 26.78 2.50 11.45
C PRO A 25 26.70 1.39 12.51
N MET A 26 27.80 1.06 13.18
CA MET A 26 27.78 0.04 14.24
C MET A 26 26.90 0.46 15.43
N ILE A 27 26.98 1.72 15.86
CA ILE A 27 26.11 2.27 16.90
C ILE A 27 24.65 2.24 16.44
N GLN A 28 24.38 2.59 15.19
CA GLN A 28 23.02 2.55 14.64
C GLN A 28 22.46 1.11 14.62
N ILE A 29 23.25 0.12 14.22
CA ILE A 29 22.83 -1.29 14.30
C ILE A 29 22.53 -1.69 15.76
N ALA A 30 23.36 -1.27 16.71
CA ALA A 30 23.13 -1.53 18.13
C ALA A 30 21.85 -0.87 18.68
N LEU A 31 21.43 0.27 18.09
CA LEU A 31 20.16 0.95 18.39
C LEU A 31 18.96 0.37 17.62
N GLY A 32 19.16 -0.67 16.82
CA GLY A 32 18.10 -1.37 16.08
C GLY A 32 17.78 -0.77 14.71
N TYR A 33 18.68 0.02 14.11
CA TYR A 33 18.52 0.46 12.73
C TYR A 33 18.85 -0.65 11.72
N HIS A 34 18.12 -0.67 10.61
CA HIS A 34 18.29 -1.64 9.54
C HIS A 34 18.95 -1.00 8.32
N PHE A 35 20.02 -1.61 7.80
CA PHE A 35 20.71 -1.17 6.58
C PHE A 35 20.48 -2.08 5.37
N GLN A 36 19.68 -3.13 5.56
CA GLN A 36 19.25 -4.03 4.50
C GLN A 36 18.18 -3.35 3.61
N PRO A 37 17.99 -3.84 2.37
CA PRO A 37 16.85 -3.43 1.55
C PRO A 37 15.51 -3.60 2.26
N GLY A 38 14.57 -2.69 2.04
CA GLY A 38 13.28 -2.66 2.74
C GLY A 38 12.48 -3.97 2.66
N TRP A 39 12.49 -4.64 1.52
CA TRP A 39 11.83 -5.94 1.33
C TRP A 39 12.44 -7.07 2.18
N GLU A 40 13.74 -7.02 2.48
CA GLU A 40 14.40 -7.98 3.36
C GLU A 40 14.09 -7.68 4.82
N VAL A 41 14.07 -6.40 5.19
CA VAL A 41 13.64 -5.96 6.52
C VAL A 41 12.20 -6.40 6.77
N ALA A 42 11.28 -6.18 5.83
CA ALA A 42 9.89 -6.60 5.94
C ALA A 42 9.75 -8.10 6.25
N ARG A 43 10.45 -8.97 5.50
CA ARG A 43 10.45 -10.42 5.74
C ARG A 43 10.94 -10.76 7.15
N ASN A 44 12.05 -10.17 7.57
CA ASN A 44 12.60 -10.36 8.92
C ASN A 44 11.63 -9.90 10.02
N LEU A 45 10.89 -8.80 9.80
CA LEU A 45 9.90 -8.31 10.76
C LEU A 45 8.72 -9.28 10.88
N VAL A 46 8.19 -9.76 9.75
CA VAL A 46 7.08 -10.73 9.72
C VAL A 46 7.49 -12.04 10.39
N GLU A 47 8.66 -12.59 10.05
CA GLU A 47 9.18 -13.84 10.63
C GLU A 47 9.36 -13.76 12.16
N ARG A 48 9.70 -12.57 12.67
CA ARG A 48 9.92 -12.33 14.11
C ARG A 48 8.67 -11.84 14.84
N GLY A 49 7.56 -11.62 14.15
CA GLY A 49 6.35 -11.04 14.74
C GLY A 49 6.52 -9.59 15.22
N ASN A 50 7.42 -8.83 14.60
CA ASN A 50 7.66 -7.43 14.93
C ASN A 50 6.65 -6.50 14.24
N SER A 51 6.47 -5.30 14.79
CA SER A 51 5.57 -4.27 14.25
C SER A 51 6.09 -3.67 12.94
N VAL A 52 5.19 -3.29 12.04
CA VAL A 52 5.48 -2.50 10.82
C VAL A 52 6.21 -1.19 11.11
N ARG A 53 6.04 -0.60 12.32
CA ARG A 53 6.73 0.64 12.70
C ARG A 53 8.25 0.51 12.72
N GLU A 54 8.78 -0.71 12.84
CA GLU A 54 10.23 -0.96 12.71
C GLU A 54 10.76 -0.61 11.31
N CYS A 55 9.92 -0.56 10.28
CA CYS A 55 10.30 -0.05 8.96
C CYS A 55 10.78 1.42 8.99
N GLU A 56 10.38 2.24 9.97
CA GLU A 56 10.87 3.62 10.13
C GLU A 56 12.37 3.68 10.50
N LYS A 57 12.90 2.57 11.01
CA LYS A 57 14.32 2.42 11.36
C LYS A 57 15.16 1.90 10.19
N VAL A 58 14.60 1.81 8.99
CA VAL A 58 15.41 1.58 7.79
C VAL A 58 16.26 2.83 7.52
N ARG A 59 17.57 2.60 7.31
CA ARG A 59 18.58 3.60 6.98
C ARG A 59 19.35 3.15 5.75
N VAL A 60 19.72 4.10 4.91
CA VAL A 60 20.60 3.83 3.77
C VAL A 60 22.02 4.23 4.13
N MET A 61 22.99 3.42 3.74
CA MET A 61 24.39 3.76 3.94
C MET A 61 24.74 5.05 3.18
N PRO A 62 25.49 5.99 3.79
CA PRO A 62 25.72 7.31 3.22
C PRO A 62 26.54 7.30 1.92
N TRP A 63 27.22 6.20 1.59
CA TRP A 63 27.95 6.03 0.33
C TRP A 63 27.11 5.40 -0.80
N ASN A 64 25.85 5.05 -0.56
CA ASN A 64 24.97 4.52 -1.61
C ASN A 64 24.37 5.64 -2.46
N MET A 65 25.16 6.21 -3.37
CA MET A 65 24.72 7.34 -4.21
C MET A 65 23.85 6.91 -5.41
N ILE A 66 23.83 5.62 -5.77
CA ILE A 66 23.15 5.09 -6.98
C ILE A 66 21.95 4.19 -6.59
N GLY A 67 21.46 4.30 -5.36
CA GLY A 67 20.38 3.45 -4.84
C GLY A 67 19.07 4.19 -4.57
N PRO A 68 18.01 3.44 -4.20
CA PRO A 68 16.80 4.04 -3.68
C PRO A 68 17.09 4.85 -2.42
N THR A 69 16.37 5.96 -2.27
CA THR A 69 16.45 6.82 -1.09
C THR A 69 15.94 6.10 0.15
N GLU A 70 16.28 6.63 1.33
CA GLU A 70 15.78 6.08 2.59
C GLU A 70 14.25 6.03 2.65
N SER A 71 13.57 7.08 2.16
CA SER A 71 12.11 7.11 2.07
C SER A 71 11.57 5.98 1.20
N GLN A 72 12.19 5.72 0.05
CA GLN A 72 11.80 4.62 -0.84
C GLN A 72 12.02 3.24 -0.20
N GLN A 73 13.13 3.05 0.52
CA GLN A 73 13.39 1.80 1.25
C GLN A 73 12.40 1.57 2.38
N ARG A 74 12.06 2.62 3.14
CA ARG A 74 11.02 2.55 4.19
C ARG A 74 9.66 2.21 3.59
N GLY A 75 9.28 2.89 2.50
CA GLY A 75 8.04 2.59 1.81
C GLY A 75 7.99 1.14 1.33
N MET A 76 9.06 0.66 0.70
CA MET A 76 9.18 -0.73 0.25
C MET A 76 9.05 -1.74 1.40
N CYS A 77 9.61 -1.42 2.58
CA CYS A 77 9.43 -2.24 3.77
C CYS A 77 7.96 -2.32 4.19
N ILE A 78 7.27 -1.18 4.27
CA ILE A 78 5.85 -1.12 4.66
C ILE A 78 4.97 -1.88 3.65
N TYR A 79 5.21 -1.66 2.35
CA TYR A 79 4.48 -2.32 1.27
C TYR A 79 4.63 -3.85 1.34
N GLU A 80 5.87 -4.36 1.41
CA GLU A 80 6.10 -5.80 1.47
C GLU A 80 5.60 -6.40 2.79
N TYR A 81 5.71 -5.67 3.91
CA TYR A 81 5.14 -6.10 5.19
C TYR A 81 3.62 -6.30 5.05
N ALA A 82 2.89 -5.28 4.59
CA ALA A 82 1.44 -5.31 4.45
C ALA A 82 0.97 -6.45 3.51
N LYS A 83 1.71 -6.66 2.41
CA LYS A 83 1.45 -7.74 1.45
C LYS A 83 1.68 -9.13 2.03
N LEU A 84 2.76 -9.31 2.80
CA LEU A 84 3.11 -10.58 3.45
C LEU A 84 2.14 -10.95 4.58
N THR A 85 1.71 -9.97 5.37
CA THR A 85 0.79 -10.18 6.49
C THR A 85 -0.69 -10.12 6.10
N LYS A 86 -0.99 -9.70 4.86
CA LYS A 86 -2.36 -9.41 4.40
C LYS A 86 -3.09 -8.43 5.31
N ASP A 87 -2.37 -7.38 5.72
CA ASP A 87 -2.86 -6.34 6.62
C ASP A 87 -2.86 -4.97 5.93
N PRO A 88 -4.01 -4.53 5.37
CA PRO A 88 -4.12 -3.22 4.73
C PRO A 88 -3.89 -2.04 5.68
N SER A 89 -4.03 -2.20 7.00
CA SER A 89 -3.84 -1.10 7.96
C SER A 89 -2.40 -0.60 8.00
N ALA A 90 -1.43 -1.48 7.69
CA ALA A 90 -0.03 -1.09 7.55
C ALA A 90 0.18 -0.03 6.46
N CYS A 91 -0.66 -0.02 5.42
CA CYS A 91 -0.58 0.94 4.32
C CYS A 91 -0.98 2.36 4.73
N GLU A 92 -1.61 2.58 5.89
CA GLU A 92 -1.91 3.92 6.41
C GLU A 92 -0.67 4.81 6.50
N LEU A 93 0.50 4.22 6.79
CA LEU A 93 1.79 4.92 6.86
C LEU A 93 2.26 5.45 5.49
N LEU A 94 1.66 4.98 4.40
CA LEU A 94 1.96 5.39 3.02
C LEU A 94 0.83 6.23 2.41
N MET A 95 -0.34 6.31 3.03
CA MET A 95 -1.44 7.12 2.54
C MET A 95 -1.18 8.62 2.78
N PRO A 96 -1.64 9.51 1.89
CA PRO A 96 -2.47 9.27 0.70
C PRO A 96 -1.66 9.19 -0.61
N SER A 97 -0.40 8.71 -0.58
CA SER A 97 0.42 8.63 -1.81
C SER A 97 -0.06 7.56 -2.78
N GLU A 98 0.26 7.69 -4.08
CA GLU A 98 0.04 6.63 -5.09
C GLU A 98 0.60 5.27 -4.65
N TYR A 99 1.75 5.31 -3.95
CA TYR A 99 2.37 4.11 -3.41
C TYR A 99 1.57 3.48 -2.27
N GLY A 100 0.89 4.29 -1.46
CA GLY A 100 -0.07 3.83 -0.45
C GLY A 100 -1.29 3.14 -1.07
N TRP A 101 -1.85 3.69 -2.15
CA TRP A 101 -2.93 3.06 -2.90
C TRP A 101 -2.52 1.68 -3.46
N SER A 102 -1.30 1.58 -4.01
CA SER A 102 -0.74 0.31 -4.47
C SER A 102 -0.54 -0.69 -3.32
N CYS A 103 -0.10 -0.21 -2.14
CA CYS A 103 0.04 -1.04 -0.94
C CYS A 103 -1.28 -1.69 -0.54
N VAL A 104 -2.37 -0.92 -0.46
CA VAL A 104 -3.68 -1.46 -0.09
C VAL A 104 -4.08 -2.57 -1.06
N GLY A 105 -3.94 -2.36 -2.36
CA GLY A 105 -4.25 -3.39 -3.36
C GLY A 105 -3.37 -4.65 -3.27
N GLY A 106 -2.14 -4.56 -2.75
CA GLY A 106 -1.27 -5.71 -2.51
C GLY A 106 -1.59 -6.49 -1.22
N ALA A 107 -2.08 -5.78 -0.20
CA ALA A 107 -2.44 -6.31 1.11
C ALA A 107 -3.87 -6.85 1.18
N GLN A 108 -4.77 -6.32 0.35
CA GLN A 108 -6.17 -6.71 0.28
C GLN A 108 -6.34 -8.09 -0.37
N GLU A 109 -7.37 -8.81 0.06
CA GLU A 109 -7.88 -10.00 -0.61
C GLU A 109 -8.42 -9.66 -1.99
N LYS A 110 -8.25 -10.59 -2.94
CA LYS A 110 -8.70 -10.36 -4.30
C LYS A 110 -10.23 -10.35 -4.35
N GLU A 111 -10.79 -9.22 -4.75
CA GLU A 111 -12.22 -9.08 -4.98
C GLU A 111 -12.70 -9.88 -6.21
N PRO A 112 -13.99 -10.28 -6.25
CA PRO A 112 -14.51 -11.10 -7.35
C PRO A 112 -14.62 -10.36 -8.69
N CYS A 113 -14.70 -9.03 -8.65
CA CYS A 113 -14.75 -8.16 -9.82
C CYS A 113 -13.51 -7.27 -9.90
N SER A 114 -13.06 -7.02 -11.12
CA SER A 114 -11.95 -6.12 -11.44
C SER A 114 -12.40 -5.09 -12.46
N PHE A 115 -11.93 -3.86 -12.29
CA PHE A 115 -12.34 -2.71 -13.09
C PHE A 115 -11.12 -2.03 -13.70
N GLY A 116 -11.20 -1.67 -14.97
CA GLY A 116 -10.21 -0.83 -15.64
C GLY A 116 -10.20 0.61 -15.09
N THR A 117 -9.17 1.37 -15.44
CA THR A 117 -8.95 2.76 -14.97
C THR A 117 -9.30 3.83 -16.01
N TYR A 118 -9.82 3.44 -17.17
CA TYR A 118 -10.06 4.33 -18.31
C TYR A 118 -11.51 4.85 -18.38
N ALA A 119 -11.76 5.86 -19.22
CA ALA A 119 -13.06 6.53 -19.41
C ALA A 119 -14.23 5.60 -19.80
N ASN A 120 -13.95 4.39 -20.29
CA ASN A 120 -14.91 3.29 -20.40
C ASN A 120 -14.26 2.01 -19.86
N PRO A 121 -14.33 1.79 -18.53
CA PRO A 121 -13.54 0.75 -17.90
C PRO A 121 -14.04 -0.63 -18.31
N THR A 122 -13.10 -1.55 -18.55
CA THR A 122 -13.42 -2.96 -18.71
C THR A 122 -13.75 -3.55 -17.34
N VAL A 123 -14.88 -4.26 -17.27
CA VAL A 123 -15.35 -5.05 -16.14
C VAL A 123 -14.99 -6.51 -16.41
N ASN A 124 -14.25 -7.12 -15.49
CA ASN A 124 -13.86 -8.52 -15.58
C ASN A 124 -14.09 -9.22 -14.24
N GLY A 125 -14.77 -10.37 -14.28
CA GLY A 125 -15.06 -11.18 -13.11
C GLY A 125 -16.36 -11.95 -13.30
N ASN A 126 -16.62 -12.95 -12.46
CA ASN A 126 -17.87 -13.71 -12.48
C ASN A 126 -18.29 -14.21 -13.89
N GLY A 127 -17.30 -14.70 -14.66
CA GLY A 127 -17.52 -15.26 -15.99
C GLY A 127 -17.78 -14.26 -17.12
N ILE A 128 -17.60 -12.95 -16.89
CA ILE A 128 -17.76 -11.93 -17.94
C ILE A 128 -16.49 -11.11 -18.16
N ILE A 129 -16.34 -10.65 -19.40
CA ILE A 129 -15.51 -9.51 -19.79
C ILE A 129 -16.44 -8.58 -20.57
N ALA A 130 -16.64 -7.37 -20.08
CA ALA A 130 -17.56 -6.40 -20.66
C ALA A 130 -17.01 -4.97 -20.48
N THR A 131 -17.41 -4.04 -21.34
CA THR A 131 -17.20 -2.61 -21.05
C THR A 131 -18.29 -2.09 -20.11
N LEU A 132 -18.05 -0.97 -19.42
CA LEU A 132 -19.10 -0.32 -18.63
C LEU A 132 -20.34 -0.01 -19.49
N GLN A 133 -20.15 0.43 -20.74
CA GLN A 133 -21.28 0.66 -21.66
C GLN A 133 -22.10 -0.61 -21.90
N GLU A 134 -21.46 -1.76 -22.08
CA GLU A 134 -22.16 -3.03 -22.23
C GLU A 134 -22.87 -3.48 -20.94
N CYS A 135 -22.35 -3.10 -19.78
CA CYS A 135 -23.03 -3.32 -18.52
C CYS A 135 -24.30 -2.46 -18.38
N ILE A 136 -24.32 -1.27 -18.98
CA ILE A 136 -25.47 -0.34 -18.94
C ILE A 136 -26.52 -0.74 -19.98
N ASP A 137 -26.14 -0.79 -21.26
CA ASP A 137 -27.06 -0.92 -22.41
C ASP A 137 -26.93 -2.23 -23.19
N GLY A 138 -26.04 -3.11 -22.77
CA GLY A 138 -25.80 -4.37 -23.45
C GLY A 138 -26.92 -5.41 -23.25
N PRO A 139 -26.68 -6.67 -23.68
CA PRO A 139 -27.64 -7.74 -23.52
C PRO A 139 -27.92 -8.03 -22.04
N GLN A 140 -29.13 -8.53 -21.75
CA GLN A 140 -29.63 -8.73 -20.39
C GLN A 140 -28.68 -9.57 -19.51
N ASN A 141 -28.04 -10.59 -20.07
CA ASN A 141 -27.08 -11.44 -19.36
C ASN A 141 -25.83 -10.69 -18.87
N LYS A 142 -25.37 -9.66 -19.60
CA LYS A 142 -24.29 -8.76 -19.14
C LYS A 142 -24.84 -7.78 -18.11
N ARG A 143 -25.95 -7.11 -18.41
CA ARG A 143 -26.57 -6.09 -17.53
C ARG A 143 -26.90 -6.60 -16.13
N LEU A 144 -27.29 -7.86 -16.00
CA LEU A 144 -27.65 -8.52 -14.73
C LEU A 144 -26.49 -9.29 -14.10
N ASN A 145 -25.30 -9.29 -14.70
CA ASN A 145 -24.13 -9.92 -14.08
C ASN A 145 -23.71 -9.13 -12.84
N SER A 146 -23.36 -9.84 -11.75
CA SER A 146 -22.95 -9.22 -10.49
C SER A 146 -21.82 -8.20 -10.63
N CYS A 147 -20.82 -8.45 -11.47
CA CYS A 147 -19.73 -7.49 -11.68
C CYS A 147 -20.15 -6.26 -12.48
N CYS A 148 -21.09 -6.40 -13.42
CA CYS A 148 -21.66 -5.26 -14.12
C CYS A 148 -22.52 -4.40 -13.20
N LEU A 149 -23.25 -5.01 -12.27
CA LEU A 149 -24.06 -4.30 -11.28
C LEU A 149 -23.17 -3.51 -10.31
N ILE A 150 -22.08 -4.11 -9.81
CA ILE A 150 -21.10 -3.36 -8.99
C ILE A 150 -20.42 -2.26 -9.81
N ALA A 151 -20.08 -2.49 -11.07
CA ALA A 151 -19.50 -1.46 -11.93
C ALA A 151 -20.42 -0.24 -12.08
N LYS A 152 -21.73 -0.46 -12.20
CA LYS A 152 -22.70 0.66 -12.21
C LYS A 152 -22.68 1.42 -10.89
N ILE A 153 -22.66 0.72 -9.77
CA ILE A 153 -22.59 1.35 -8.44
C ILE A 153 -21.33 2.22 -8.32
N LYS A 154 -20.19 1.70 -8.80
CA LYS A 154 -18.91 2.41 -8.79
C LYS A 154 -18.88 3.65 -9.69
N TYR A 155 -19.41 3.57 -10.91
CA TYR A 155 -19.17 4.58 -11.96
C TYR A 155 -20.39 5.45 -12.33
N THR A 156 -21.60 5.11 -11.87
CA THR A 156 -22.83 5.85 -12.21
C THR A 156 -23.48 6.41 -10.96
N ASP A 157 -23.95 7.66 -10.98
CA ASP A 157 -24.50 8.32 -9.78
C ASP A 157 -25.85 7.76 -9.34
N GLU A 158 -26.63 7.20 -10.28
CA GLU A 158 -27.99 6.71 -10.06
C GLU A 158 -28.04 5.42 -9.22
N GLU A 159 -26.98 4.62 -9.23
CA GLU A 159 -26.95 3.29 -8.62
C GLU A 159 -26.19 3.32 -7.29
N ASN A 160 -26.90 3.10 -6.18
CA ASN A 160 -26.34 3.14 -4.81
C ASN A 160 -26.96 2.06 -3.90
N ASN A 161 -27.40 0.94 -4.46
CA ASN A 161 -28.07 -0.12 -3.70
C ASN A 161 -27.32 -1.46 -3.78
N CYS A 162 -26.88 -1.97 -2.63
CA CYS A 162 -26.22 -3.27 -2.51
C CYS A 162 -27.17 -4.43 -2.12
N ASP A 163 -28.46 -4.17 -1.88
CA ASP A 163 -29.44 -5.16 -1.42
C ASP A 163 -29.57 -6.37 -2.35
N MET A 164 -29.32 -6.18 -3.64
CA MET A 164 -29.38 -7.27 -4.62
C MET A 164 -28.29 -8.34 -4.43
N PHE A 165 -27.31 -8.09 -3.54
CA PHE A 165 -26.23 -9.01 -3.20
C PHE A 165 -26.37 -9.65 -1.82
N ARG A 166 -27.49 -9.48 -1.11
CA ARG A 166 -27.70 -10.04 0.25
C ARG A 166 -27.35 -11.53 0.36
N ASP A 167 -27.66 -12.32 -0.67
CA ASP A 167 -27.38 -13.76 -0.71
C ASP A 167 -25.99 -14.12 -1.28
N LYS A 168 -25.16 -13.12 -1.60
CA LYS A 168 -23.86 -13.29 -2.25
C LYS A 168 -22.77 -12.43 -1.58
N LEU A 169 -22.36 -12.86 -0.39
CA LEU A 169 -21.50 -12.09 0.54
C LEU A 169 -20.26 -11.45 -0.13
N VAL A 170 -19.52 -12.17 -0.98
CA VAL A 170 -18.31 -11.62 -1.62
C VAL A 170 -18.60 -10.43 -2.55
N PHE A 171 -19.77 -10.39 -3.18
CA PHE A 171 -20.21 -9.27 -4.00
C PHE A 171 -20.84 -8.16 -3.16
N LEU A 172 -21.47 -8.50 -2.03
CA LEU A 172 -21.99 -7.54 -1.07
C LEU A 172 -20.85 -6.69 -0.47
N ASP A 173 -19.78 -7.35 -0.03
CA ASP A 173 -18.58 -6.68 0.50
C ASP A 173 -17.95 -5.72 -0.52
N GLN A 174 -17.73 -6.20 -1.75
CA GLN A 174 -17.18 -5.35 -2.82
C GLN A 174 -18.14 -4.20 -3.20
N CYS A 175 -19.45 -4.43 -3.16
CA CYS A 175 -20.44 -3.38 -3.42
C CYS A 175 -20.34 -2.25 -2.40
N HIS A 176 -20.32 -2.57 -1.10
CA HIS A 176 -20.16 -1.57 -0.05
C HIS A 176 -18.79 -0.90 -0.10
N HIS A 177 -17.73 -1.64 -0.44
CA HIS A 177 -16.40 -1.09 -0.64
C HIS A 177 -16.38 0.00 -1.73
N GLU A 178 -16.89 -0.29 -2.92
CA GLU A 178 -16.93 0.67 -4.03
C GLU A 178 -17.87 1.85 -3.75
N MET A 179 -18.98 1.60 -3.05
CA MET A 179 -19.89 2.66 -2.61
C MET A 179 -19.26 3.60 -1.59
N ALA A 180 -18.50 3.07 -0.63
CA ALA A 180 -17.76 3.85 0.37
C ALA A 180 -16.75 4.79 -0.30
N ILE A 181 -15.99 4.28 -1.26
CA ILE A 181 -15.02 5.06 -2.05
C ILE A 181 -15.73 6.15 -2.86
N LYS A 182 -16.79 5.79 -3.59
CA LYS A 182 -17.57 6.73 -4.41
C LYS A 182 -18.15 7.86 -3.58
N LYS A 183 -18.79 7.54 -2.44
CA LYS A 183 -19.40 8.54 -1.55
C LYS A 183 -18.39 9.26 -0.65
N LYS A 184 -17.13 8.79 -0.62
CA LYS A 184 -16.13 9.16 0.40
C LYS A 184 -16.68 9.03 1.82
N ASP A 185 -17.45 7.97 2.08
CA ASP A 185 -18.13 7.74 3.36
C ASP A 185 -17.61 6.45 4.02
N GLY A 186 -16.85 6.61 5.11
CA GLY A 186 -16.33 5.48 5.89
C GLY A 186 -17.41 4.68 6.61
N GLY A 187 -18.63 5.22 6.78
CA GLY A 187 -19.76 4.51 7.37
C GLY A 187 -20.16 3.27 6.56
N GLU A 188 -20.02 3.34 5.23
CA GLU A 188 -20.31 2.23 4.33
C GLU A 188 -19.38 1.03 4.55
N CYS A 189 -18.14 1.26 4.99
CA CYS A 189 -17.19 0.19 5.29
C CYS A 189 -17.69 -0.72 6.43
N SER A 190 -18.56 -0.22 7.33
CA SER A 190 -19.08 -1.01 8.45
C SER A 190 -19.99 -2.18 8.02
N PHE A 191 -20.56 -2.11 6.82
CA PHE A 191 -21.39 -3.17 6.25
C PHE A 191 -20.56 -4.30 5.61
N ILE A 192 -19.26 -4.11 5.45
CA ILE A 192 -18.34 -5.11 4.90
C ILE A 192 -18.04 -6.18 5.96
N LEU A 193 -18.29 -7.44 5.60
CA LEU A 193 -18.14 -8.59 6.48
C LEU A 193 -16.70 -9.08 6.55
N SER A 194 -15.99 -9.14 5.42
CA SER A 194 -14.57 -9.47 5.40
C SER A 194 -13.76 -8.41 6.14
N ARG A 195 -13.07 -8.82 7.21
CA ARG A 195 -12.21 -7.91 7.99
C ARG A 195 -11.13 -7.26 7.12
N ASN A 196 -10.53 -8.03 6.21
CA ASN A 196 -9.45 -7.52 5.34
C ASN A 196 -9.99 -6.45 4.39
N ILE A 197 -11.10 -6.72 3.69
CA ILE A 197 -11.73 -5.75 2.77
C ILE A 197 -12.24 -4.54 3.54
N ARG A 198 -12.82 -4.72 4.73
CA ARG A 198 -13.28 -3.62 5.57
C ARG A 198 -12.11 -2.69 5.97
N THR A 199 -11.00 -3.26 6.43
CA THR A 199 -9.82 -2.46 6.78
C THR A 199 -9.26 -1.74 5.56
N ALA A 200 -9.21 -2.37 4.38
CA ALA A 200 -8.81 -1.70 3.14
C ALA A 200 -9.74 -0.49 2.84
N CYS A 201 -11.05 -0.69 2.92
CA CYS A 201 -12.06 0.36 2.74
C CYS A 201 -11.85 1.54 3.71
N GLU A 202 -11.65 1.26 5.00
CA GLU A 202 -11.44 2.29 6.04
C GLU A 202 -10.18 3.12 5.77
N VAL A 203 -9.08 2.46 5.37
CA VAL A 203 -7.82 3.13 5.03
C VAL A 203 -7.99 4.05 3.83
N GLN A 204 -8.64 3.54 2.77
CA GLN A 204 -8.85 4.28 1.53
C GLN A 204 -9.81 5.45 1.71
N THR A 205 -10.95 5.25 2.37
CA THR A 205 -11.93 6.32 2.60
C THR A 205 -11.36 7.42 3.50
N ARG A 206 -10.62 7.06 4.56
CA ARG A 206 -9.93 8.06 5.41
C ARG A 206 -8.95 8.91 4.60
N ALA A 207 -8.20 8.29 3.69
CA ALA A 207 -7.29 9.01 2.81
C ALA A 207 -8.02 9.94 1.82
N LEU A 208 -9.18 9.53 1.29
CA LEU A 208 -9.99 10.35 0.38
C LEU A 208 -10.66 11.55 1.05
N MET A 209 -10.93 11.47 2.35
CA MET A 209 -11.47 12.59 3.14
C MET A 209 -10.42 13.69 3.41
N LEU A 210 -9.13 13.37 3.27
CA LEU A 210 -8.04 14.33 3.44
C LEU A 210 -7.69 15.10 2.14
N GLN A 211 -8.32 14.74 1.01
CA GLN A 211 -8.13 15.36 -0.31
C GLN A 211 -9.32 16.24 -0.68
#